data_AF-A0A1H8IW67-F1
#
_entry.id   AF-A0A1H8IW67-F1
#
_cell.length_a   1.000
_cell.length_b   1.000
_cell.length_c   1.000
_cell.angle_alpha   90.00
_cell.angle_beta   90.00
_cell.angle_gamma   90.00
#
_symmetry.space_group_name_H-M   'P 1'
#
loop_
_entity.id
_entity.type
_entity.pdbx_description
1 polymer ?
#
loop_
_entity_poly.entity_id
_entity_poly.type
_entity_poly.pdbx_seq_one_letter_code
_entity_poly.pdbx_strand_id
1 'polypeptide(L)'
;MSDNHPELSGYEPNDDYRPLRGKHFTSILRIVVVLGIVALVVPGVFTTMRVAADTAANACVTAVAQYYPSAVDFDARFEFAGPGGFGWQCYAVDVNERETFVTPLGIIPSAPRQLAPATRT
;
A
#
# COMPACT_ATOMS: atom_id res chain seq x y z
N MET A 1 -23.87 7.76 59.39
CA MET A 1 -23.06 9.00 59.39
C MET A 1 -22.78 9.29 57.93
N SER A 2 -23.63 10.10 57.29
CA SER A 2 -23.50 10.44 55.88
C SER A 2 -22.64 11.70 55.79
N ASP A 3 -21.48 11.59 55.18
CA ASP A 3 -20.64 12.73 54.82
C ASP A 3 -21.42 13.63 53.86
N ASN A 4 -21.91 14.74 54.39
CA ASN A 4 -22.48 15.83 53.61
C ASN A 4 -21.32 16.67 53.09
N HIS A 5 -21.13 16.64 51.77
CA HIS A 5 -20.11 17.41 51.06
C HIS A 5 -20.75 18.69 50.47
N PRO A 6 -20.78 19.82 51.22
CA PRO A 6 -21.39 21.08 50.76
C PRO A 6 -20.66 21.71 49.57
N GLU A 7 -19.42 21.30 49.27
CA GLU A 7 -18.69 21.68 48.07
C GLU A 7 -19.31 21.14 46.76
N LEU A 8 -20.21 20.16 46.85
CA LEU A 8 -20.86 19.51 45.71
C LEU A 8 -22.34 19.89 45.56
N SER A 9 -22.94 20.61 46.51
CA SER A 9 -24.38 20.93 46.48
C SER A 9 -24.77 22.02 45.46
N GLY A 10 -23.80 22.71 44.86
CA GLY A 10 -24.00 23.64 43.75
C GLY A 10 -23.39 23.15 42.43
N TYR A 11 -22.78 21.96 42.43
CA TYR A 11 -22.29 21.32 41.22
C TYR A 11 -23.48 20.57 40.60
N GLU A 12 -24.24 21.25 39.75
CA GLU A 12 -25.08 20.56 38.79
C GLU A 12 -24.10 19.92 37.81
N PRO A 13 -23.91 18.58 37.81
CA PRO A 13 -23.12 17.96 36.78
C PRO A 13 -23.77 18.42 35.48
N ASN A 14 -23.02 19.14 34.65
CA ASN A 14 -23.41 19.40 33.28
C ASN A 14 -23.36 18.05 32.53
N ASP A 15 -24.25 17.14 32.91
CA ASP A 15 -24.65 15.96 32.14
C ASP A 15 -25.36 16.40 30.85
N ASP A 16 -25.61 17.70 30.70
CA ASP A 16 -25.61 18.40 29.42
C ASP A 16 -24.20 18.40 28.79
N TYR A 17 -23.68 17.21 28.51
CA TYR A 17 -22.86 16.93 27.33
C TYR A 17 -23.71 17.12 26.06
N ARG A 18 -24.63 18.09 26.05
CA ARG A 18 -25.32 18.58 24.88
C ARG A 18 -24.24 19.25 24.07
N PRO A 19 -23.81 18.66 22.94
CA PRO A 19 -22.84 19.34 22.11
C PRO A 19 -23.44 20.70 21.76
N LEU A 20 -22.78 21.80 22.16
CA LEU A 20 -23.15 23.16 21.72
C LEU A 20 -23.14 23.30 20.19
N ARG A 21 -22.68 22.26 19.46
CA ARG A 21 -22.87 22.07 18.03
C ARG A 21 -24.15 21.28 17.75
N GLY A 22 -25.10 21.94 17.07
CA GLY A 22 -26.26 21.27 16.48
C GLY A 22 -25.86 20.04 15.65
N LYS A 23 -26.74 19.03 15.60
CA LYS A 23 -26.49 17.71 14.99
C LYS A 23 -25.89 17.76 13.56
N HIS A 24 -26.19 18.82 12.82
CA HIS A 24 -25.61 19.12 11.50
C HIS A 24 -24.12 19.47 11.56
N PHE A 25 -23.69 20.31 12.50
CA PHE A 25 -22.28 20.70 12.65
C PHE A 25 -21.39 19.50 13.01
N THR A 26 -21.87 18.58 13.85
CA THR A 26 -21.13 17.35 14.19
C THR A 26 -20.97 16.43 12.98
N SER A 27 -21.98 16.36 12.11
CA SER A 27 -21.92 15.57 10.87
C SER A 27 -20.95 16.18 9.86
N ILE A 28 -21.00 17.51 9.68
CA ILE A 28 -20.05 18.23 8.82
C ILE A 28 -18.61 18.04 9.31
N LEU A 29 -18.39 18.20 10.62
CA LEU A 29 -17.06 17.99 11.20
C LEU A 29 -16.55 16.57 10.92
N ARG A 30 -17.38 15.54 11.08
CA ARG A 30 -17.00 14.15 10.76
C ARG A 30 -16.61 13.99 9.28
N ILE A 31 -17.38 14.55 8.36
CA ILE A 31 -17.08 14.49 6.92
C ILE A 31 -15.74 15.16 6.62
N VAL A 32 -15.50 16.35 7.18
CA VAL A 32 -14.24 17.07 7.01
C VAL A 32 -13.05 16.27 7.55
N VAL A 33 -13.20 15.65 8.72
CA VAL A 33 -12.16 14.81 9.32
C VAL A 33 -11.87 13.59 8.43
N VAL A 34 -12.91 12.89 7.95
CA VAL A 34 -12.74 11.74 7.06
C VAL A 34 -12.04 12.15 5.77
N LEU A 35 -12.46 13.26 5.15
CA LEU A 35 -11.80 13.79 3.95
C LEU A 35 -10.34 14.17 4.21
N GLY A 36 -10.04 14.79 5.36
CA GLY A 36 -8.67 15.10 5.77
C GLY A 36 -7.80 13.85 5.93
N ILE A 37 -8.34 12.80 6.54
CA ILE A 37 -7.65 11.51 6.67
C ILE A 37 -7.41 10.88 5.30
N VAL A 38 -8.42 10.85 4.43
CA VAL A 38 -8.27 10.33 3.06
C VAL A 38 -7.21 11.12 2.30
N ALA A 39 -7.24 12.45 2.36
CA ALA A 39 -6.25 13.30 1.71
C ALA A 39 -4.82 13.10 2.24
N LEU A 40 -4.66 12.68 3.50
CA LEU A 40 -3.37 12.37 4.09
C LEU A 40 -2.88 10.96 3.69
N VAL A 41 -3.77 9.97 3.68
CA VAL A 41 -3.42 8.57 3.45
C VAL A 41 -3.24 8.24 1.98
N VAL A 42 -4.10 8.76 1.10
CA VAL A 42 -4.07 8.51 -0.34
C VAL A 42 -2.69 8.74 -0.96
N PRO A 43 -2.04 9.92 -0.80
CA PRO A 43 -0.72 10.13 -1.38
C PRO A 43 0.33 9.15 -0.83
N GLY A 44 0.24 8.75 0.45
CA GLY A 44 1.14 7.74 1.03
C GLY A 44 0.98 6.35 0.41
N VAL A 45 -0.25 5.93 0.13
CA VAL A 45 -0.51 4.65 -0.54
C VAL A 45 -0.06 4.70 -2.01
N PHE A 46 -0.32 5.81 -2.71
CA PHE A 46 0.12 5.97 -4.09
C PHE A 46 1.65 6.01 -4.22
N THR A 47 2.35 6.68 -3.30
CA THR A 47 3.83 6.72 -3.34
C THR A 47 4.42 5.35 -3.06
N THR A 48 3.91 4.62 -2.07
CA THR A 48 4.39 3.26 -1.75
C THR A 48 4.13 2.28 -2.89
N MET A 49 2.97 2.33 -3.54
CA MET A 49 2.69 1.50 -4.73
C MET A 49 3.60 1.82 -5.91
N ARG A 50 3.90 3.10 -6.16
CA ARG A 50 4.85 3.50 -7.22
C ARG A 50 6.25 2.95 -6.95
N VAL A 51 6.75 3.12 -5.73
CA VAL A 51 8.06 2.58 -5.35
C VAL A 51 8.09 1.06 -5.51
N ALA A 52 7.04 0.36 -5.10
CA ALA A 52 6.96 -1.10 -5.30
C ALA A 52 6.97 -1.47 -6.79
N ALA A 53 6.22 -0.76 -7.64
CA ALA A 53 6.19 -0.99 -9.08
C ALA A 53 7.56 -0.76 -9.73
N ASP A 54 8.23 0.35 -9.40
CA ASP A 54 9.57 0.68 -9.91
C ASP A 54 10.59 -0.38 -9.47
N THR A 55 10.49 -0.86 -8.23
CA THR A 55 11.39 -1.90 -7.72
C THR A 55 11.14 -3.24 -8.42
N ALA A 56 9.88 -3.59 -8.65
CA ALA A 56 9.49 -4.79 -9.39
C ALA A 56 9.95 -4.75 -10.85
N ALA A 57 9.80 -3.61 -11.52
CA ALA A 57 10.27 -3.41 -12.89
C ALA A 57 11.79 -3.59 -12.99
N ASN A 58 12.55 -2.94 -12.10
CA ASN A 58 14.01 -3.07 -12.06
C ASN A 58 14.47 -4.52 -11.80
N ALA A 59 13.79 -5.23 -10.90
CA ALA A 59 14.08 -6.64 -10.65
C ALA A 59 13.72 -7.52 -11.88
N CYS A 60 12.59 -7.25 -12.53
CA CYS A 60 12.14 -7.99 -13.71
C CYS A 60 13.11 -7.84 -14.89
N VAL A 61 13.61 -6.63 -15.17
CA VAL A 61 14.64 -6.39 -16.21
C VAL A 61 15.84 -7.30 -16.04
N THR A 62 16.36 -7.40 -14.82
CA THR A 62 17.54 -8.23 -14.55
C THR A 62 17.26 -9.72 -14.69
N ALA A 63 16.05 -10.17 -14.31
CA ALA A 63 15.65 -11.56 -14.43
C ALA A 63 15.41 -11.94 -15.90
N VAL A 64 14.72 -11.09 -16.67
CA VAL A 64 14.47 -11.30 -18.10
C VAL A 64 15.79 -11.32 -18.88
N ALA A 65 16.69 -10.37 -18.62
CA ALA A 65 18.01 -10.35 -19.26
C ALA A 65 18.82 -11.64 -19.02
N GLN A 66 18.60 -12.33 -17.89
CA GLN A 66 19.29 -13.56 -17.54
C GLN A 66 18.61 -14.82 -18.11
N TYR A 67 17.29 -14.94 -17.97
CA TYR A 67 16.55 -16.16 -18.34
C TYR A 67 16.04 -16.14 -19.78
N TYR A 68 15.74 -14.96 -20.32
CA TYR A 68 15.16 -14.76 -21.65
C TYR A 68 15.87 -13.60 -22.38
N PRO A 69 17.16 -13.75 -22.74
CA PRO A 69 17.94 -12.67 -23.36
C PRO A 69 17.45 -12.27 -24.76
N SER A 70 16.58 -13.07 -25.38
CA SER A 70 15.92 -12.78 -26.65
C SER A 70 14.59 -12.04 -26.50
N ALA A 71 14.14 -11.76 -25.27
CA ALA A 71 12.92 -10.99 -25.04
C ALA A 71 13.10 -9.55 -25.55
N VAL A 72 12.06 -9.01 -26.18
CA VAL A 72 12.05 -7.66 -26.75
C VAL A 72 11.59 -6.65 -25.70
N ASP A 73 10.74 -7.06 -24.78
CA ASP A 73 10.23 -6.22 -23.70
C ASP A 73 9.98 -7.03 -22.41
N PHE A 74 9.67 -6.35 -21.32
CA PHE A 74 9.37 -6.95 -20.02
C PHE A 74 8.17 -6.25 -19.37
N ASP A 75 7.40 -7.00 -18.59
CA ASP A 75 6.30 -6.42 -17.83
C ASP A 75 6.28 -6.93 -16.39
N ALA A 76 6.17 -5.99 -15.44
CA ALA A 76 6.06 -6.25 -14.02
C ALA A 76 4.69 -5.76 -13.53
N ARG A 77 3.81 -6.71 -13.19
CA ARG A 77 2.42 -6.42 -12.83
C ARG A 77 2.06 -7.05 -11.49
N PHE A 78 1.28 -6.31 -10.70
CA PHE A 78 0.74 -6.82 -9.44
C PHE A 78 -0.50 -7.63 -9.73
N GLU A 79 -0.47 -8.91 -9.39
CA GLU A 79 -1.59 -9.81 -9.58
C GLU A 79 -2.01 -10.47 -8.27
N PHE A 80 -3.31 -10.46 -8.04
CA PHE A 80 -3.93 -11.04 -6.86
C PHE A 80 -4.11 -12.57 -6.97
N ALA A 81 -4.16 -13.09 -8.20
CA ALA A 81 -4.40 -14.51 -8.51
C ALA A 81 -3.59 -14.94 -9.74
N GLY A 82 -2.27 -14.74 -9.67
CA GLY A 82 -1.35 -15.04 -10.76
C GLY A 82 -0.74 -16.45 -10.75
N PRO A 83 -0.02 -16.86 -11.82
CA PRO A 83 0.72 -18.13 -11.88
C PRO A 83 1.66 -18.40 -10.68
N GLY A 84 2.23 -17.34 -10.12
CA GLY A 84 3.11 -17.36 -8.95
C GLY A 84 2.44 -17.04 -7.62
N GLY A 85 1.11 -16.92 -7.59
CA GLY A 85 0.33 -16.55 -6.40
C GLY A 85 0.07 -15.05 -6.26
N PHE A 86 -0.25 -14.62 -5.04
CA PHE A 86 -0.54 -13.22 -4.72
C PHE A 86 0.77 -12.41 -4.64
N GLY A 87 0.93 -11.42 -5.52
CA GLY A 87 2.06 -10.50 -5.50
C GLY A 87 2.44 -9.95 -6.86
N TRP A 88 3.62 -9.34 -6.92
CA TRP A 88 4.26 -8.90 -8.15
C TRP A 88 4.74 -10.09 -8.95
N GLN A 89 4.47 -10.06 -10.25
CA GLN A 89 4.87 -11.08 -11.20
C GLN A 89 5.62 -10.43 -12.36
N CYS A 90 6.63 -11.13 -12.84
CA CYS A 90 7.45 -10.70 -13.98
C CYS A 90 7.15 -11.57 -15.20
N TYR A 91 6.88 -10.89 -16.30
CA TYR A 91 6.63 -11.48 -17.60
C TYR A 91 7.69 -10.98 -18.59
N ALA A 92 8.19 -11.88 -19.42
CA ALA A 92 9.00 -11.56 -20.59
C ALA A 92 8.08 -11.46 -21.80
N VAL A 93 8.26 -10.42 -22.62
CA VAL A 93 7.51 -10.23 -23.87
C VAL A 93 8.44 -10.54 -25.03
N ASP A 94 8.06 -11.51 -25.84
CA ASP A 94 8.80 -11.90 -27.04
C ASP A 94 8.41 -11.02 -28.25
N VAL A 95 9.13 -11.15 -29.37
CA VAL A 95 8.89 -10.43 -30.63
C VAL A 95 7.48 -10.63 -31.20
N ASN A 96 6.81 -11.72 -30.82
CA ASN A 96 5.44 -12.03 -31.21
C ASN A 96 4.40 -11.48 -30.21
N GLU A 97 4.78 -10.53 -29.35
CA GLU A 97 3.94 -9.95 -28.28
C GLU A 97 3.40 -10.99 -27.29
N ARG A 98 4.07 -12.14 -27.18
CA ARG A 98 3.65 -13.22 -26.29
C ARG A 98 4.27 -13.04 -24.92
N GLU A 99 3.43 -12.82 -23.92
CA GLU A 99 3.83 -12.73 -22.51
C GLU A 99 4.13 -14.15 -21.96
N THR A 100 5.33 -14.34 -21.43
CA THR A 100 5.75 -15.58 -20.77
C THR A 100 6.09 -15.31 -19.32
N PHE A 101 5.47 -16.05 -18.39
CA PHE A 101 5.77 -15.93 -16.96
C PHE A 101 7.22 -16.35 -16.68
N VAL A 102 7.98 -15.47 -16.04
CA VAL A 102 9.39 -15.72 -15.71
C VAL A 102 9.52 -16.17 -14.26
N THR A 103 9.09 -15.32 -13.33
CA THR A 103 9.27 -15.57 -11.90
C THR A 103 8.28 -14.75 -11.06
N PRO A 104 7.82 -15.27 -9.91
CA PRO A 104 7.15 -14.44 -8.93
C PRO A 104 8.18 -13.58 -8.18
N LEU A 105 7.85 -12.30 -7.97
CA LEU A 105 8.62 -11.38 -7.13
C LEU A 105 8.02 -11.27 -5.71
N GLY A 106 6.79 -11.74 -5.53
CA GLY A 106 6.08 -11.70 -4.24
C GLY A 106 5.46 -10.34 -3.92
N ILE A 107 4.96 -10.18 -2.69
CA ILE A 107 4.21 -8.98 -2.27
C ILE A 107 5.11 -7.75 -2.18
N ILE A 108 6.33 -7.94 -1.66
CA ILE A 108 7.34 -6.90 -1.51
C ILE A 108 8.47 -7.24 -2.48
N PRO A 109 8.57 -6.56 -3.62
CA PRO A 109 9.62 -6.82 -4.59
C PRO A 109 10.96 -6.40 -3.96
N SER A 110 11.89 -7.35 -3.86
CA SER A 110 13.24 -7.07 -3.39
C SER A 110 14.12 -6.53 -4.51
N ALA A 111 15.11 -5.71 -4.16
CA ALA A 111 16.10 -5.24 -5.12
C ALA A 111 16.72 -6.41 -5.92
N PRO A 112 17.03 -6.21 -7.21
CA PRO A 112 17.67 -7.23 -8.04
C PRO A 112 18.94 -7.73 -7.35
N ARG A 113 18.97 -9.01 -7.01
CA ARG A 113 20.21 -9.65 -6.58
C ARG A 113 21.07 -9.81 -7.83
N GLN A 114 22.12 -9.00 -7.95
CA GLN A 114 23.21 -9.30 -8.89
C GLN A 114 23.82 -10.63 -8.46
N LEU A 115 23.43 -11.72 -9.13
CA LEU A 115 24.13 -12.99 -8.98
C LEU A 115 25.50 -12.78 -9.62
N ALA A 116 26.56 -12.93 -8.82
CA ALA A 116 27.93 -12.77 -9.31
C ALA A 116 28.13 -13.63 -10.58
N PRO A 117 28.78 -13.09 -11.62
CA PRO A 117 28.94 -13.79 -12.89
C PRO A 117 29.53 -15.18 -12.62
N ALA A 118 28.82 -16.22 -13.08
CA ALA A 118 29.23 -17.60 -12.91
C ALA A 118 30.68 -17.73 -13.39
N THR A 119 31.59 -17.99 -12.45
CA THR A 119 32.99 -18.22 -12.76
C THR A 119 33.04 -19.53 -13.54
N ARG A 120 33.22 -19.41 -14.85
CA ARG A 120 33.33 -20.54 -15.76
C ARG A 120 34.66 -21.23 -15.47
N THR A 121 34.65 -22.26 -14.62
CA THR A 121 35.78 -23.18 -14.41
C THR A 121 35.78 -24.26 -15.47
#